data_AF-A0A2H1E6E8-F1
#
_entry.id   AF-A0A2H1E6E8-F1
#
_cell.length_a   1.000
_cell.length_b   1.000
_cell.length_c   1.000
_cell.angle_alpha   90.00
_cell.angle_beta   90.00
_cell.angle_gamma   90.00
#
_symmetry.space_group_name_H-M   'P 1'
#
loop_
_entity.id
_entity.type
_entity.pdbx_description
1 polymer ?
#
loop_
_entity_poly.entity_id
_entity_poly.type
_entity_poly.pdbx_seq_one_letter_code
_entity_poly.pdbx_strand_id
1 'polypeptide(L)'
;MKILYYIKYLFFLLLIFLLGVQGTYSKTELVLLQKEVSFSIEKDQSFQSLEKELQPNVGFLKEKAMFVTVQYSHTVNSYNLSKGHLCEVAKEGGGLIKRLDELNLSVLTKKLDDLGDATKAKFFDDFADASDDALIALNNKTDLINYWKTNGNFFKNKTYSGSNVDWATTKNAIESGTNNTNKAILEAIEDRVLIEPLTGSKPVMAGAYCPELGGDVIVKYNLTTAEKVTFNYNNLEPVIKDQIDYMNLIRQDALDGGNLYEKLYTGVTKNKIIAAGDAASHAEVLALDALIKEMKIAGIYSSKADLSKISVLVKGKGSWGNMCRCPHCFHLTDGVNMIGH
;
A
#
# COMPACT_ATOMS: atom_id res chain seq x y z
N MET A 1 -41.66 -18.92 -2.49
CA MET A 1 -40.54 -17.96 -2.48
C MET A 1 -39.93 -17.65 -1.09
N LYS A 2 -40.64 -17.82 0.05
CA LYS A 2 -40.05 -17.62 1.39
C LYS A 2 -39.24 -18.81 1.93
N ILE A 3 -39.51 -20.03 1.47
CA ILE A 3 -38.83 -21.25 1.93
C ILE A 3 -37.35 -21.30 1.53
N LEU A 4 -36.98 -20.85 0.31
CA LEU A 4 -35.57 -20.76 -0.11
C LEU A 4 -34.76 -19.77 0.73
N TYR A 5 -35.40 -18.69 1.19
CA TYR A 5 -34.75 -17.71 2.08
C TYR A 5 -34.39 -18.37 3.40
N TYR A 6 -35.31 -19.08 4.06
CA TYR A 6 -35.03 -19.78 5.32
C TYR A 6 -34.05 -20.94 5.16
N ILE A 7 -34.05 -21.66 4.03
CA ILE A 7 -33.07 -22.70 3.74
C ILE A 7 -31.65 -22.10 3.63
N LYS A 8 -31.50 -20.91 3.02
CA LYS A 8 -30.20 -20.21 2.94
C LYS A 8 -29.66 -19.83 4.32
N TYR A 9 -30.50 -19.35 5.23
CA TYR A 9 -30.10 -19.04 6.61
C TYR A 9 -29.82 -20.31 7.44
N LEU A 10 -30.54 -21.40 7.18
CA LEU A 10 -30.27 -22.69 7.81
C LEU A 10 -28.89 -23.23 7.42
N PHE A 11 -28.52 -23.15 6.13
CA PHE A 11 -27.17 -23.51 5.67
C PHE A 11 -26.09 -22.60 6.26
N PHE A 12 -26.38 -21.31 6.43
CA PHE A 12 -25.46 -20.36 7.05
C PHE A 12 -25.22 -20.68 8.54
N LEU A 13 -26.28 -21.03 9.28
CA LEU A 13 -26.19 -21.49 10.67
C LEU A 13 -25.44 -22.83 10.80
N LEU A 14 -25.68 -23.77 9.88
CA LEU A 14 -24.97 -25.05 9.83
C LEU A 14 -23.48 -24.88 9.52
N LEU A 15 -23.13 -23.93 8.64
CA LEU A 15 -21.73 -23.63 8.31
C LEU A 15 -21.00 -23.00 9.51
N ILE A 16 -21.64 -22.07 10.22
CA ILE A 16 -21.10 -21.48 11.47
C ILE A 16 -20.93 -22.57 12.54
N PHE A 17 -21.88 -23.50 12.65
CA PHE A 17 -21.79 -24.62 13.59
C PHE A 17 -20.64 -25.57 13.24
N LEU A 18 -20.49 -25.94 11.96
CA LEU A 18 -19.40 -26.82 11.49
C LEU A 18 -18.02 -26.18 11.67
N LEU A 19 -17.88 -24.88 11.42
CA LEU A 19 -16.63 -24.14 11.64
C LEU A 19 -16.32 -23.96 13.14
N GLY A 20 -17.35 -23.86 13.98
CA GLY A 20 -17.19 -23.84 15.44
C GLY A 20 -16.77 -25.20 16.03
N VAL A 21 -17.21 -26.31 15.43
CA VAL A 21 -16.88 -27.67 15.88
C VAL A 21 -15.45 -28.09 15.48
N GLN A 22 -14.84 -27.47 14.46
CA GLN A 22 -13.41 -27.72 14.16
C GLN A 22 -12.45 -27.15 15.23
N GLY A 23 -12.92 -26.28 16.12
CA GLY A 23 -12.16 -25.80 17.28
C GLY A 23 -12.22 -26.71 18.51
N THR A 24 -13.08 -27.75 18.53
CA THR A 24 -13.26 -28.65 19.68
C THR A 24 -12.68 -30.05 19.48
N TYR A 25 -12.19 -30.38 18.28
CA TYR A 25 -11.47 -31.64 17.99
C TYR A 25 -9.95 -31.42 17.88
N SER A 26 -9.31 -31.00 18.97
CA SER A 26 -7.87 -31.24 19.17
C SER A 26 -7.53 -31.76 20.57
N LYS A 27 -8.53 -32.29 21.29
CA LYS A 27 -8.31 -33.07 22.51
C LYS A 27 -8.45 -34.56 22.20
N THR A 28 -7.35 -35.18 21.78
CA THR A 28 -7.13 -36.59 22.16
C THR A 28 -6.39 -36.57 23.49
N GLU A 29 -7.15 -36.79 24.57
CA GLU A 29 -6.61 -37.12 25.88
C GLU A 29 -5.93 -38.50 25.81
N LEU A 30 -4.69 -38.56 26.31
CA LEU A 30 -4.03 -39.80 26.65
C LEU A 30 -4.76 -40.36 27.90
N VAL A 31 -5.44 -41.49 27.74
CA VAL A 31 -6.15 -42.20 28.80
C VAL A 31 -5.16 -42.71 29.86
N LEU A 32 -5.37 -42.34 31.12
CA LEU A 32 -4.85 -43.09 32.27
C LEU A 32 -6.03 -43.42 33.20
N LEU A 33 -6.32 -44.72 33.32
CA LEU A 33 -7.30 -45.29 34.23
C LEU A 33 -7.01 -44.86 35.67
N GLN A 34 -8.00 -44.28 36.35
CA GLN A 34 -7.95 -44.13 37.80
C GLN A 34 -8.95 -45.08 38.45
N LYS A 35 -8.37 -46.10 39.09
CA LYS A 35 -9.00 -47.04 40.01
C LYS A 35 -9.66 -46.25 41.15
N GLU A 36 -10.91 -46.57 41.48
CA GLU A 36 -11.60 -46.03 42.66
C GLU A 36 -10.83 -46.35 43.95
N VAL A 37 -10.51 -45.32 44.73
CA VAL A 37 -10.21 -45.45 46.16
C VAL A 37 -10.86 -44.26 46.87
N SER A 38 -11.92 -44.55 47.62
CA SER A 38 -12.52 -43.64 48.60
C SER A 38 -11.73 -43.66 49.90
N PHE A 39 -11.39 -42.51 50.48
CA PHE A 39 -11.14 -42.42 51.92
C PHE A 39 -11.64 -41.10 52.51
N SER A 40 -12.29 -41.27 53.66
CA SER A 40 -12.88 -40.29 54.57
C SER A 40 -11.82 -39.49 55.33
N ILE A 41 -12.16 -38.23 55.64
CA ILE A 41 -11.33 -37.31 56.42
C ILE A 41 -11.41 -37.67 57.91
N GLU A 42 -10.26 -37.85 58.55
CA GLU A 42 -10.11 -37.65 59.98
C GLU A 42 -9.00 -36.65 60.30
N LYS A 43 -9.17 -36.06 61.47
CA LYS A 43 -8.70 -34.76 61.97
C LYS A 43 -7.32 -34.91 62.63
N ASP A 44 -6.53 -33.83 62.58
CA ASP A 44 -5.27 -33.59 63.30
C ASP A 44 -4.00 -34.32 62.83
N GLN A 45 -3.30 -33.77 61.81
CA GLN A 45 -1.82 -33.77 61.75
C GLN A 45 -1.27 -32.49 61.09
N SER A 46 -0.15 -32.00 61.62
CA SER A 46 0.45 -30.68 61.44
C SER A 46 0.94 -30.34 60.01
N PHE A 47 0.73 -29.10 59.60
CA PHE A 47 1.04 -28.52 58.27
C PHE A 47 2.54 -28.31 57.93
N GLN A 48 3.51 -28.76 58.74
CA GLN A 48 4.92 -28.42 58.53
C GLN A 48 5.77 -29.44 57.75
N SER A 49 5.24 -30.62 57.38
CA SER A 49 5.99 -31.56 56.52
C SER A 49 5.51 -31.65 55.07
N LEU A 50 4.32 -31.11 54.73
CA LEU A 50 3.82 -31.06 53.34
C LEU A 50 4.36 -29.87 52.53
N GLU A 51 4.89 -28.84 53.20
CA GLU A 51 5.40 -27.64 52.52
C GLU A 51 6.73 -27.87 51.79
N LYS A 52 7.46 -28.96 52.10
CA LYS A 52 8.71 -29.33 51.41
C LYS A 52 8.53 -30.23 50.19
N GLU A 53 7.38 -30.90 50.02
CA GLU A 53 7.11 -31.74 48.84
C GLU A 53 6.22 -31.08 47.77
N LEU A 54 5.56 -29.96 48.09
CA LEU A 54 4.69 -29.23 47.16
C LEU A 54 5.37 -28.07 46.41
N GLN A 55 6.60 -27.69 46.77
CA GLN A 55 7.28 -26.53 46.15
C GLN A 55 7.84 -26.70 44.72
N PRO A 56 8.04 -27.90 44.12
CA PRO A 56 8.43 -27.96 42.70
C PRO A 56 7.29 -27.63 41.74
N ASN A 57 6.02 -27.80 42.15
CA ASN A 57 4.88 -27.78 41.22
C ASN A 57 4.02 -26.50 41.26
N VAL A 58 4.20 -25.61 42.24
CA VAL A 58 3.48 -24.31 42.26
C VAL A 58 4.08 -23.32 41.25
N GLY A 59 5.38 -23.39 40.98
CA GLY A 59 6.04 -22.58 39.95
C GLY A 59 5.52 -22.88 38.54
N PHE A 60 5.38 -24.16 38.21
CA PHE A 60 4.91 -24.63 36.90
C PHE A 60 3.42 -24.33 36.67
N LEU A 61 2.59 -24.37 37.73
CA LEU A 61 1.16 -24.02 37.65
C LEU A 61 0.94 -22.51 37.56
N LYS A 62 1.77 -21.67 38.21
CA LYS A 62 1.75 -20.21 38.02
C LYS A 62 2.17 -19.81 36.61
N GLU A 63 3.18 -20.47 36.05
CA GLU A 63 3.66 -20.20 34.69
C GLU A 63 2.63 -20.63 33.64
N LYS A 64 1.98 -21.80 33.81
CA LYS A 64 0.86 -22.22 32.95
C LYS A 64 -0.39 -21.34 33.11
N ALA A 65 -0.73 -20.91 34.31
CA ALA A 65 -1.85 -19.98 34.52
C ALA A 65 -1.55 -18.60 33.87
N MET A 66 -0.30 -18.14 33.92
CA MET A 66 0.13 -16.91 33.25
C MET A 66 0.12 -17.07 31.72
N PHE A 67 0.55 -18.20 31.17
CA PHE A 67 0.43 -18.52 29.74
C PHE A 67 -1.01 -18.65 29.26
N VAL A 68 -1.90 -19.27 30.05
CA VAL A 68 -3.34 -19.35 29.72
C VAL A 68 -3.99 -17.96 29.80
N THR A 69 -3.61 -17.12 30.77
CA THR A 69 -4.13 -15.74 30.88
C THR A 69 -3.60 -14.84 29.77
N VAL A 70 -2.34 -15.02 29.33
CA VAL A 70 -1.72 -14.31 28.20
C VAL A 70 -2.29 -14.79 26.86
N GLN A 71 -2.55 -16.09 26.69
CA GLN A 71 -3.23 -16.60 25.49
C GLN A 71 -4.70 -16.19 25.45
N TYR A 72 -5.40 -16.18 26.59
CA TYR A 72 -6.79 -15.70 26.68
C TYR A 72 -6.86 -14.18 26.45
N SER A 73 -5.92 -13.39 26.97
CA SER A 73 -5.87 -11.95 26.68
C SER A 73 -5.49 -11.67 25.22
N HIS A 74 -4.61 -12.47 24.60
CA HIS A 74 -4.32 -12.36 23.17
C HIS A 74 -5.48 -12.80 22.27
N THR A 75 -6.22 -13.86 22.62
CA THR A 75 -7.41 -14.30 21.85
C THR A 75 -8.62 -13.42 22.09
N VAL A 76 -8.82 -12.90 23.29
CA VAL A 76 -9.88 -11.91 23.58
C VAL A 76 -9.53 -10.56 22.98
N ASN A 77 -8.26 -10.12 22.98
CA ASN A 77 -7.86 -8.92 22.24
C ASN A 77 -7.98 -9.12 20.74
N SER A 78 -7.57 -10.25 20.17
CA SER A 78 -7.72 -10.48 18.72
C SER A 78 -9.19 -10.66 18.30
N TYR A 79 -10.03 -11.24 19.18
CA TYR A 79 -11.47 -11.35 18.95
C TYR A 79 -12.19 -10.00 19.13
N ASN A 80 -11.81 -9.18 20.11
CA ASN A 80 -12.39 -7.85 20.29
C ASN A 80 -11.86 -6.85 19.25
N LEU A 81 -10.60 -6.99 18.82
CA LEU A 81 -10.03 -6.22 17.71
C LEU A 81 -10.69 -6.61 16.39
N SER A 82 -10.90 -7.92 16.14
CA SER A 82 -11.61 -8.36 14.94
C SER A 82 -13.09 -8.01 14.98
N LYS A 83 -13.78 -8.16 16.11
CA LYS A 83 -15.19 -7.75 16.26
C LYS A 83 -15.37 -6.24 16.20
N GLY A 84 -14.47 -5.47 16.81
CA GLY A 84 -14.43 -4.01 16.73
C GLY A 84 -14.23 -3.55 15.30
N HIS A 85 -13.21 -4.08 14.62
CA HIS A 85 -12.91 -3.80 13.22
C HIS A 85 -14.06 -4.23 12.29
N LEU A 86 -14.67 -5.40 12.50
CA LEU A 86 -15.85 -5.84 11.72
C LEU A 86 -17.07 -4.94 11.96
N CYS A 87 -17.25 -4.39 13.16
CA CYS A 87 -18.35 -3.49 13.49
C CYS A 87 -18.13 -2.09 12.93
N GLU A 88 -16.88 -1.61 12.90
CA GLU A 88 -16.47 -0.36 12.22
C GLU A 88 -16.63 -0.49 10.71
N VAL A 89 -16.10 -1.56 10.10
CA VAL A 89 -16.28 -1.85 8.66
C VAL A 89 -17.76 -1.99 8.29
N ALA A 90 -18.60 -2.56 9.15
CA ALA A 90 -20.05 -2.64 8.90
C ALA A 90 -20.75 -1.27 8.99
N LYS A 91 -20.32 -0.38 9.88
CA LYS A 91 -20.86 0.99 10.00
C LYS A 91 -20.39 1.88 8.84
N GLU A 92 -19.10 1.84 8.53
CA GLU A 92 -18.47 2.55 7.42
C GLU A 92 -19.05 2.10 6.08
N GLY A 93 -19.17 0.79 5.87
CA GLY A 93 -19.81 0.23 4.68
C GLY A 93 -21.29 0.59 4.56
N GLY A 94 -22.04 0.63 5.67
CA GLY A 94 -23.43 1.08 5.69
C GLY A 94 -23.59 2.56 5.32
N GLY A 95 -22.66 3.41 5.77
CA GLY A 95 -22.60 4.83 5.39
C GLY A 95 -22.30 5.02 3.91
N LEU A 96 -21.34 4.27 3.36
CA LEU A 96 -20.98 4.37 1.94
C LEU A 96 -22.11 3.87 1.03
N ILE A 97 -22.78 2.76 1.36
CA ILE A 97 -23.94 2.25 0.59
C ILE A 97 -25.03 3.32 0.48
N LYS A 98 -25.37 3.96 1.61
CA LYS A 98 -26.37 5.03 1.63
C LYS A 98 -25.98 6.19 0.71
N ARG A 99 -24.70 6.60 0.72
CA ARG A 99 -24.19 7.66 -0.16
C ARG A 99 -24.26 7.28 -1.64
N LEU A 100 -23.94 6.04 -2.00
CA LEU A 100 -24.06 5.56 -3.38
C LEU A 100 -25.51 5.67 -3.90
N ASP A 101 -26.49 5.35 -3.05
CA ASP A 101 -27.91 5.46 -3.37
C ASP A 101 -28.35 6.93 -3.46
N GLU A 102 -28.00 7.77 -2.49
CA GLU A 102 -28.35 9.21 -2.46
C GLU A 102 -27.78 9.98 -3.66
N LEU A 103 -26.57 9.63 -4.09
CA LEU A 103 -25.90 10.21 -5.25
C LEU A 103 -26.32 9.57 -6.59
N ASN A 104 -27.17 8.54 -6.57
CA ASN A 104 -27.63 7.79 -7.75
C ASN A 104 -26.47 7.23 -8.61
N LEU A 105 -25.41 6.71 -7.98
CA LEU A 105 -24.19 6.22 -8.65
C LEU A 105 -24.36 4.79 -9.19
N SER A 106 -25.37 4.60 -10.04
CA SER A 106 -25.79 3.28 -10.53
C SER A 106 -24.69 2.50 -11.29
N VAL A 107 -23.79 3.18 -11.99
CA VAL A 107 -22.69 2.55 -12.73
C VAL A 107 -21.66 1.99 -11.75
N LEU A 108 -21.30 2.77 -10.73
CA LEU A 108 -20.41 2.33 -9.66
C LEU A 108 -21.05 1.18 -8.86
N THR A 109 -22.31 1.30 -8.45
CA THR A 109 -23.01 0.26 -7.69
C THR A 109 -23.00 -1.07 -8.44
N LYS A 110 -23.33 -1.07 -9.74
CA LYS A 110 -23.27 -2.27 -10.58
C LYS A 110 -21.84 -2.84 -10.66
N LYS A 111 -20.83 -1.98 -10.84
CA LYS A 111 -19.43 -2.39 -10.87
C LYS A 111 -19.00 -3.06 -9.56
N LEU A 112 -19.50 -2.58 -8.42
CA LEU A 112 -19.24 -3.16 -7.10
C LEU A 112 -20.00 -4.47 -6.88
N ASP A 113 -21.20 -4.63 -7.43
CA ASP A 113 -21.97 -5.88 -7.39
C ASP A 113 -21.31 -7.00 -8.20
N ASP A 114 -20.59 -6.64 -9.27
CA ASP A 114 -19.80 -7.58 -10.06
C ASP A 114 -18.51 -8.02 -9.34
N LEU A 115 -18.17 -7.43 -8.19
CA LEU A 115 -17.04 -7.85 -7.36
C LEU A 115 -17.45 -9.01 -6.45
N GLY A 116 -16.54 -9.95 -6.22
CA GLY A 116 -16.73 -10.96 -5.18
C GLY A 116 -16.81 -10.32 -3.79
N ASP A 117 -17.60 -10.92 -2.89
CA ASP A 117 -17.92 -10.37 -1.56
C ASP A 117 -16.71 -9.83 -0.80
N ALA A 118 -15.59 -10.57 -0.78
CA ALA A 118 -14.37 -10.17 -0.11
C ALA A 118 -13.72 -8.91 -0.73
N THR A 119 -13.72 -8.80 -2.06
CA THR A 119 -13.20 -7.61 -2.75
C THR A 119 -14.13 -6.42 -2.55
N LYS A 120 -15.44 -6.65 -2.59
CA LYS A 120 -16.44 -5.61 -2.33
C LYS A 120 -16.31 -5.06 -0.90
N ALA A 121 -16.16 -5.93 0.10
CA ALA A 121 -15.92 -5.53 1.48
C ALA A 121 -14.64 -4.69 1.64
N LYS A 122 -13.54 -5.10 0.98
CA LYS A 122 -12.30 -4.32 0.95
C LYS A 122 -12.49 -2.94 0.32
N PHE A 123 -13.30 -2.83 -0.74
CA PHE A 123 -13.61 -1.54 -1.34
C PHE A 123 -14.30 -0.61 -0.32
N PHE A 124 -15.29 -1.12 0.41
CA PHE A 124 -16.00 -0.33 1.42
C PHE A 124 -15.10 0.18 2.55
N ASP A 125 -14.11 -0.61 2.97
CA ASP A 125 -13.11 -0.16 3.96
C ASP A 125 -12.11 0.84 3.36
N ASP A 126 -11.57 0.56 2.16
CA ASP A 126 -10.60 1.44 1.51
C ASP A 126 -11.17 2.80 1.14
N PHE A 127 -12.47 2.87 0.83
CA PHE A 127 -13.17 4.07 0.36
C PHE A 127 -14.19 4.64 1.36
N ALA A 128 -14.14 4.21 2.63
CA ALA A 128 -15.04 4.69 3.68
C ALA A 128 -15.06 6.23 3.78
N ASP A 129 -13.86 6.83 3.72
CA ASP A 129 -13.62 8.28 3.86
C ASP A 129 -13.45 9.00 2.52
N ALA A 130 -13.90 8.40 1.42
CA ALA A 130 -13.96 9.08 0.14
C ALA A 130 -14.91 10.27 0.20
N SER A 131 -14.59 11.36 -0.48
CA SER A 131 -15.50 12.47 -0.81
C SER A 131 -16.57 12.03 -1.80
N ASP A 132 -17.71 12.74 -1.87
CA ASP A 132 -18.75 12.46 -2.86
C ASP A 132 -18.23 12.65 -4.29
N ASP A 133 -17.38 13.65 -4.52
CA ASP A 133 -16.74 13.91 -5.81
C ASP A 133 -15.84 12.76 -6.27
N ALA A 134 -15.10 12.12 -5.34
CA ALA A 134 -14.33 10.93 -5.66
C ALA A 134 -15.23 9.74 -6.07
N LEU A 135 -16.37 9.55 -5.41
CA LEU A 135 -17.34 8.51 -5.77
C LEU A 135 -17.98 8.78 -7.13
N ILE A 136 -18.31 10.05 -7.43
CA ILE A 136 -18.82 10.48 -8.74
C ILE A 136 -17.76 10.22 -9.83
N ALA A 137 -16.48 10.53 -9.55
CA ALA A 137 -15.38 10.27 -10.47
C ALA A 137 -15.23 8.77 -10.76
N LEU A 138 -15.34 7.91 -9.74
CA LEU A 138 -15.34 6.45 -9.90
C LEU A 138 -16.53 5.93 -10.71
N ASN A 139 -17.71 6.52 -10.52
CA ASN A 139 -18.90 6.20 -11.31
C ASN A 139 -18.71 6.53 -12.80
N ASN A 140 -18.02 7.64 -13.10
CA ASN A 140 -17.73 8.05 -14.47
C ASN A 140 -16.56 7.29 -15.10
N LYS A 141 -15.67 6.71 -14.29
CA LYS A 141 -14.46 6.00 -14.74
C LYS A 141 -14.22 4.71 -13.95
N THR A 142 -15.07 3.72 -14.21
CA THR A 142 -15.04 2.43 -13.48
C THR A 142 -13.76 1.63 -13.69
N ASP A 143 -12.93 1.95 -14.69
CA ASP A 143 -11.62 1.30 -14.86
C ASP A 143 -10.66 1.59 -13.70
N LEU A 144 -10.87 2.68 -12.95
CA LEU A 144 -10.13 2.94 -11.71
C LEU A 144 -10.42 1.88 -10.64
N ILE A 145 -11.60 1.25 -10.65
CA ILE A 145 -11.93 0.12 -9.77
C ILE A 145 -11.13 -1.12 -10.17
N ASN A 146 -10.97 -1.37 -11.48
CA ASN A 146 -10.13 -2.46 -11.96
C ASN A 146 -8.66 -2.23 -11.57
N TYR A 147 -8.18 -0.98 -11.71
CA TYR A 147 -6.83 -0.61 -11.32
C TYR A 147 -6.62 -0.78 -9.80
N TRP A 148 -7.52 -0.26 -8.97
CA TRP A 148 -7.49 -0.43 -7.51
C TRP A 148 -7.56 -1.90 -7.10
N LYS A 149 -8.38 -2.72 -7.75
CA LYS A 149 -8.47 -4.15 -7.42
C LYS A 149 -7.12 -4.85 -7.55
N THR A 150 -6.36 -4.50 -8.60
CA THR A 150 -5.04 -5.09 -8.88
C THR A 150 -3.92 -4.42 -8.09
N ASN A 151 -3.99 -3.09 -7.88
CA ASN A 151 -2.88 -2.27 -7.39
C ASN A 151 -3.18 -1.51 -6.10
N GLY A 152 -4.35 -1.69 -5.46
CA GLY A 152 -4.78 -0.88 -4.32
C GLY A 152 -3.86 -1.03 -3.10
N ASN A 153 -3.22 -2.19 -2.94
CA ASN A 153 -2.23 -2.43 -1.88
C ASN A 153 -0.81 -2.01 -2.27
N PHE A 154 -0.55 -1.74 -3.56
CA PHE A 154 0.78 -1.35 -4.04
C PHE A 154 1.30 -0.10 -3.34
N PHE A 155 0.42 0.89 -3.14
CA PHE A 155 0.74 2.13 -2.42
C PHE A 155 0.87 1.92 -0.91
N LYS A 156 0.02 1.06 -0.32
CA LYS A 156 0.02 0.75 1.12
C LYS A 156 1.27 0.01 1.57
N ASN A 157 1.78 -0.89 0.74
CA ASN A 157 2.87 -1.79 1.12
C ASN A 157 4.25 -1.11 1.14
N LYS A 158 4.33 0.16 0.70
CA LYS A 158 5.60 0.88 0.64
C LYS A 158 5.49 2.22 1.35
N THR A 159 6.23 2.35 2.45
CA THR A 159 6.32 3.60 3.18
C THR A 159 7.08 4.63 2.36
N TYR A 160 6.44 5.75 2.06
CA TYR A 160 7.12 6.90 1.49
C TYR A 160 8.09 7.50 2.51
N SER A 161 9.37 7.53 2.15
CA SER A 161 10.43 8.19 2.92
C SER A 161 11.41 8.82 1.95
N GLY A 162 12.02 9.92 2.37
CA GLY A 162 13.04 10.58 1.56
C GLY A 162 13.24 12.04 1.93
N SER A 163 14.51 12.43 2.00
CA SER A 163 14.95 13.81 2.07
C SER A 163 15.83 14.10 0.86
N ASN A 164 15.86 15.36 0.44
CA ASN A 164 16.83 15.79 -0.57
C ASN A 164 18.25 15.55 -0.04
N VAL A 165 19.15 15.20 -0.95
CA VAL A 165 20.58 15.06 -0.67
C VAL A 165 21.28 16.20 -1.37
N ASP A 166 22.29 16.81 -0.74
CA ASP A 166 23.10 17.83 -1.39
C ASP A 166 23.70 17.30 -2.73
N TRP A 167 23.73 18.17 -3.75
CA TRP A 167 24.16 17.74 -5.09
C TRP A 167 25.63 17.34 -5.11
N ALA A 168 26.51 18.10 -4.44
CA ALA A 168 27.94 17.79 -4.42
C ALA A 168 28.19 16.44 -3.74
N THR A 169 27.44 16.14 -2.68
CA THR A 169 27.49 14.83 -2.01
C THR A 169 27.10 13.69 -2.96
N THR A 170 26.02 13.86 -3.72
CA THR A 170 25.56 12.87 -4.71
C THR A 170 26.59 12.71 -5.85
N LYS A 171 27.08 13.82 -6.38
CA LYS A 171 28.07 13.86 -7.46
C LYS A 171 29.35 13.10 -7.05
N ASN A 172 29.93 13.44 -5.91
CA ASN A 172 31.14 12.79 -5.40
C ASN A 172 30.93 11.28 -5.20
N ALA A 173 29.76 10.86 -4.70
CA ALA A 173 29.44 9.44 -4.53
C ALA A 173 29.39 8.69 -5.87
N ILE A 174 28.83 9.30 -6.91
CA ILE A 174 28.79 8.70 -8.26
C ILE A 174 30.18 8.66 -8.89
N GLU A 175 30.94 9.75 -8.81
CA GLU A 175 32.28 9.86 -9.40
C GLU A 175 33.26 8.87 -8.78
N SER A 176 33.21 8.72 -7.44
CA SER A 176 34.05 7.76 -6.70
C SER A 176 33.63 6.29 -6.90
N GLY A 177 32.39 6.04 -7.34
CA GLY A 177 31.87 4.71 -7.62
C GLY A 177 32.42 4.07 -8.90
N THR A 178 32.05 2.81 -9.15
CA THR A 178 32.44 2.04 -10.35
C THR A 178 31.29 1.82 -11.35
N ASN A 179 30.08 2.31 -11.03
CA ASN A 179 28.90 2.13 -11.88
C ASN A 179 28.92 3.12 -13.05
N ASN A 180 29.26 2.64 -14.25
CA ASN A 180 29.34 3.45 -15.46
C ASN A 180 27.98 4.02 -15.91
N THR A 181 26.87 3.33 -15.65
CA THR A 181 25.51 3.84 -15.92
C THR A 181 25.27 5.11 -15.13
N ASN A 182 25.59 5.11 -13.84
CA ASN A 182 25.40 6.28 -12.99
C ASN A 182 26.29 7.45 -13.42
N LYS A 183 27.53 7.16 -13.84
CA LYS A 183 28.46 8.17 -14.35
C LYS A 183 27.98 8.80 -15.65
N ALA A 184 27.51 8.00 -16.60
CA ALA A 184 26.96 8.49 -17.86
C ALA A 184 25.74 9.42 -17.62
N ILE A 185 24.84 9.04 -16.70
CA ILE A 185 23.69 9.88 -16.35
C ILE A 185 24.15 11.20 -15.70
N LEU A 186 25.11 11.13 -14.77
CA LEU A 186 25.66 12.32 -14.13
C LEU A 186 26.30 13.27 -15.15
N GLU A 187 27.15 12.75 -16.04
CA GLU A 187 27.80 13.51 -17.11
C GLU A 187 26.75 14.20 -17.99
N ALA A 188 25.75 13.46 -18.48
CA ALA A 188 24.69 14.03 -19.31
C ALA A 188 23.88 15.13 -18.59
N ILE A 189 23.64 15.00 -17.28
CA ILE A 189 22.98 16.03 -16.49
C ILE A 189 23.89 17.26 -16.34
N GLU A 190 25.16 17.08 -15.99
CA GLU A 190 26.10 18.19 -15.79
C GLU A 190 26.34 18.96 -17.09
N ASP A 191 26.52 18.27 -18.22
CA ASP A 191 26.65 18.87 -19.55
C ASP A 191 25.40 19.64 -19.94
N ARG A 192 24.21 19.04 -19.70
CA ARG A 192 22.95 19.69 -20.02
C ARG A 192 22.73 20.95 -19.17
N VAL A 193 23.14 20.96 -17.90
CA VAL A 193 23.05 22.14 -17.03
C VAL A 193 23.86 23.32 -17.57
N LEU A 194 24.98 23.07 -18.28
CA LEU A 194 25.76 24.14 -18.90
C LEU A 194 25.05 24.77 -20.11
N ILE A 195 24.19 24.02 -20.79
CA ILE A 195 23.45 24.46 -21.99
C ILE A 195 22.10 25.08 -21.62
N GLU A 196 21.32 24.39 -20.77
CA GLU A 196 20.00 24.80 -20.31
C GLU A 196 19.95 24.67 -18.76
N PRO A 197 20.38 25.71 -18.03
CA PRO A 197 20.39 25.67 -16.56
C PRO A 197 18.98 25.50 -15.98
N LEU A 198 18.90 24.91 -14.79
CA LEU A 198 17.67 24.85 -14.00
C LEU A 198 17.24 26.26 -13.57
N THR A 199 15.95 26.56 -13.72
CA THR A 199 15.38 27.90 -13.45
C THR A 199 14.17 27.82 -12.52
N GLY A 200 13.59 28.97 -12.17
CA GLY A 200 12.32 29.01 -11.43
C GLY A 200 11.17 28.28 -12.13
N SER A 201 11.11 28.36 -13.47
CA SER A 201 10.06 27.74 -14.29
C SER A 201 10.35 26.27 -14.62
N LYS A 202 11.62 25.88 -14.69
CA LYS A 202 12.08 24.48 -14.82
C LYS A 202 13.00 24.12 -13.65
N PRO A 203 12.45 23.89 -12.45
CA PRO A 203 13.24 23.79 -11.23
C PRO A 203 13.86 22.41 -10.99
N VAL A 204 13.49 21.41 -11.80
CA VAL A 204 13.95 20.03 -11.67
C VAL A 204 14.22 19.46 -13.07
N MET A 205 15.27 18.65 -13.17
CA MET A 205 15.59 17.82 -14.33
C MET A 205 15.88 16.39 -13.89
N ALA A 206 15.71 15.45 -14.80
CA ALA A 206 16.03 14.05 -14.58
C ALA A 206 16.72 13.47 -15.82
N GLY A 207 17.75 12.66 -15.59
CA GLY A 207 18.39 11.84 -16.60
C GLY A 207 17.98 10.38 -16.39
N ALA A 208 17.48 9.74 -17.45
CA ALA A 208 17.09 8.33 -17.46
C ALA A 208 17.92 7.55 -18.50
N TYR A 209 18.38 6.35 -18.12
CA TYR A 209 19.18 5.52 -19.02
C TYR A 209 18.97 4.03 -18.77
N CYS A 210 19.03 3.25 -19.85
CA CYS A 210 18.99 1.79 -19.84
C CYS A 210 20.20 1.25 -20.64
N PRO A 211 21.18 0.60 -19.99
CA PRO A 211 22.38 0.10 -20.69
C PRO A 211 22.09 -0.91 -21.79
N GLU A 212 21.01 -1.70 -21.65
CA GLU A 212 20.60 -2.68 -22.66
C GLU A 212 20.06 -2.02 -23.94
N LEU A 213 19.47 -0.83 -23.83
CA LEU A 213 19.05 -0.03 -24.99
C LEU A 213 20.26 0.55 -25.72
N GLY A 214 21.31 0.91 -24.96
CA GLY A 214 22.41 1.74 -25.45
C GLY A 214 21.94 3.17 -25.77
N GLY A 215 22.75 3.90 -26.54
CA GLY A 215 22.43 5.27 -26.95
C GLY A 215 22.69 6.33 -25.89
N ASP A 216 22.09 7.51 -26.08
CA ASP A 216 22.28 8.66 -25.21
C ASP A 216 21.34 8.63 -24.00
N VAL A 217 21.76 9.27 -22.91
CA VAL A 217 20.91 9.48 -21.74
C VAL A 217 19.77 10.44 -22.09
N ILE A 218 18.53 10.04 -21.77
CA ILE A 218 17.36 10.90 -21.95
C ILE A 218 17.30 11.89 -20.78
N VAL A 219 17.46 13.17 -21.08
CA VAL A 219 17.33 14.25 -20.10
C VAL A 219 16.04 15.03 -20.33
N LYS A 220 15.22 15.16 -19.28
CA LYS A 220 13.97 15.94 -19.27
C LYS A 220 13.95 16.92 -18.11
N TYR A 221 13.09 17.93 -18.23
CA TYR A 221 12.79 18.91 -17.19
C TYR A 221 11.33 18.78 -16.77
N ASN A 222 11.00 19.32 -15.59
CA ASN A 222 9.61 19.62 -15.29
C ASN A 222 9.04 20.53 -16.38
N LEU A 223 7.79 20.28 -16.75
CA LEU A 223 7.08 21.19 -17.65
C LEU A 223 6.81 22.51 -16.94
N THR A 224 7.06 23.60 -17.65
CA THR A 224 6.59 24.94 -17.30
C THR A 224 5.06 25.02 -17.35
N THR A 225 4.47 26.04 -16.74
CA THR A 225 3.02 26.27 -16.80
C THR A 225 2.49 26.32 -18.24
N ALA A 226 3.24 26.93 -19.17
CA ALA A 226 2.86 27.01 -20.57
C ALA A 226 2.91 25.65 -21.26
N GLU A 227 3.96 24.87 -21.03
CA GLU A 227 4.11 23.52 -21.61
C GLU A 227 3.01 22.57 -21.12
N LYS A 228 2.57 22.68 -19.86
CA LYS A 228 1.47 21.87 -19.31
C LYS A 228 0.15 22.09 -20.05
N VAL A 229 -0.13 23.30 -20.53
CA VAL A 229 -1.37 23.61 -21.28
C VAL A 229 -1.43 22.83 -22.60
N THR A 230 -0.28 22.67 -23.26
CA THR A 230 -0.15 21.95 -24.54
C THR A 230 0.24 20.49 -24.37
N PHE A 231 0.48 20.02 -23.15
CA PHE A 231 0.93 18.67 -22.89
C PHE A 231 -0.20 17.68 -23.14
N ASN A 232 -0.02 16.81 -24.13
CA ASN A 232 -0.99 15.76 -24.42
C ASN A 232 -0.77 14.56 -23.51
N TYR A 233 -1.50 14.54 -22.39
CA TYR A 233 -1.51 13.44 -21.43
C TYR A 233 -1.79 12.06 -22.06
N ASN A 234 -2.58 12.01 -23.14
CA ASN A 234 -2.91 10.75 -23.82
C ASN A 234 -1.73 10.12 -24.56
N ASN A 235 -0.64 10.86 -24.74
CA ASN A 235 0.57 10.33 -25.36
C ASN A 235 1.46 9.57 -24.37
N LEU A 236 1.16 9.59 -23.06
CA LEU A 236 1.92 8.81 -22.08
C LEU A 236 1.71 7.31 -22.26
N GLU A 237 2.73 6.54 -21.91
CA GLU A 237 2.65 5.08 -21.89
C GLU A 237 1.53 4.60 -20.96
N PRO A 238 0.69 3.62 -21.37
CA PRO A 238 -0.46 3.18 -20.58
C PRO A 238 -0.10 2.78 -19.14
N VAL A 239 1.05 2.14 -18.94
CA VAL A 239 1.55 1.72 -17.62
C VAL A 239 1.78 2.89 -16.66
N ILE A 240 2.16 4.07 -17.18
CA ILE A 240 2.32 5.31 -16.42
C ILE A 240 0.97 5.99 -16.26
N LYS A 241 0.21 6.09 -17.36
CA LYS A 241 -1.06 6.80 -17.42
C LYS A 241 -2.09 6.26 -16.42
N ASP A 242 -2.32 4.95 -16.41
CA ASP A 242 -3.33 4.34 -15.53
C ASP A 242 -3.00 4.56 -14.04
N GLN A 243 -1.71 4.54 -13.71
CA GLN A 243 -1.24 4.82 -12.37
C GLN A 243 -1.42 6.30 -11.99
N ILE A 244 -1.13 7.23 -12.90
CA ILE A 244 -1.38 8.67 -12.68
C ILE A 244 -2.87 8.95 -12.51
N ASP A 245 -3.72 8.36 -13.35
CA ASP A 245 -5.17 8.51 -13.28
C ASP A 245 -5.71 8.12 -11.88
N TYR A 246 -5.18 7.04 -11.32
CA TYR A 246 -5.53 6.59 -9.96
C TYR A 246 -4.96 7.51 -8.86
N MET A 247 -3.73 7.99 -9.01
CA MET A 247 -3.15 8.98 -8.09
C MET A 247 -3.92 10.31 -8.09
N ASN A 248 -4.38 10.74 -9.26
CA ASN A 248 -5.16 11.96 -9.43
C ASN A 248 -6.51 11.86 -8.73
N LEU A 249 -7.17 10.69 -8.76
CA LEU A 249 -8.37 10.45 -7.95
C LEU A 249 -8.10 10.70 -6.46
N ILE A 250 -7.04 10.10 -5.92
CA ILE A 250 -6.70 10.23 -4.48
C ILE A 250 -6.31 11.66 -4.12
N ARG A 251 -5.56 12.34 -4.99
CA ARG A 251 -5.18 13.74 -4.75
C ARG A 251 -6.38 14.68 -4.83
N GLN A 252 -7.28 14.46 -5.79
CA GLN A 252 -8.48 15.27 -5.94
C GLN A 252 -9.42 15.07 -4.75
N ASP A 253 -9.61 13.82 -4.31
CA ASP A 253 -10.31 13.50 -3.07
C ASP A 253 -9.77 14.30 -1.87
N ALA A 254 -8.44 14.35 -1.70
CA ALA A 254 -7.82 15.12 -0.63
C ALA A 254 -8.06 16.63 -0.74
N LEU A 255 -8.10 17.18 -1.97
CA LEU A 255 -8.45 18.58 -2.23
C LEU A 255 -9.91 18.88 -1.87
N ASP A 256 -10.80 17.93 -2.15
CA ASP A 256 -12.25 18.04 -1.91
C ASP A 256 -12.64 17.69 -0.46
N GLY A 257 -11.65 17.42 0.40
CA GLY A 257 -11.84 17.21 1.83
C GLY A 257 -11.94 15.74 2.26
N GLY A 258 -11.86 14.79 1.32
CA GLY A 258 -11.76 13.37 1.61
C GLY A 258 -10.38 12.95 2.15
N ASN A 259 -10.31 11.70 2.61
CA ASN A 259 -9.12 11.13 3.27
C ASN A 259 -8.70 9.79 2.68
N LEU A 260 -8.99 9.52 1.40
CA LEU A 260 -8.56 8.27 0.72
C LEU A 260 -7.05 8.01 0.87
N TYR A 261 -6.25 9.08 0.89
CA TYR A 261 -4.81 8.97 1.05
C TYR A 261 -4.39 8.29 2.36
N GLU A 262 -5.17 8.38 3.45
CA GLU A 262 -4.84 7.75 4.73
C GLU A 262 -4.97 6.23 4.67
N LYS A 263 -5.97 5.74 3.92
CA LYS A 263 -6.18 4.31 3.70
C LYS A 263 -5.24 3.77 2.62
N LEU A 264 -4.90 4.56 1.61
CA LEU A 264 -4.24 4.08 0.39
C LEU A 264 -2.74 4.38 0.33
N TYR A 265 -2.22 5.37 1.06
CA TYR A 265 -0.78 5.65 1.16
C TYR A 265 -0.24 5.35 2.55
N THR A 266 1.04 4.96 2.62
CA THR A 266 1.74 4.79 3.89
C THR A 266 2.83 5.86 4.04
N GLY A 267 2.81 6.60 5.15
CA GLY A 267 3.81 7.63 5.46
C GLY A 267 3.66 8.95 4.70
N VAL A 268 2.48 9.21 4.12
CA VAL A 268 2.22 10.44 3.36
C VAL A 268 1.14 11.28 4.04
N THR A 269 1.41 12.56 4.25
CA THR A 269 0.46 13.52 4.82
C THR A 269 -0.39 14.16 3.72
N LYS A 270 -1.57 14.68 4.08
CA LYS A 270 -2.44 15.47 3.17
C LYS A 270 -1.67 16.55 2.40
N ASN A 271 -0.87 17.34 3.12
CA ASN A 271 -0.07 18.41 2.51
C ASN A 271 0.92 17.87 1.47
N LYS A 272 1.51 16.70 1.69
CA LYS A 272 2.42 16.07 0.73
C LYS A 272 1.70 15.51 -0.49
N ILE A 273 0.51 14.95 -0.33
CA ILE A 273 -0.35 14.52 -1.46
C ILE A 273 -0.73 15.73 -2.33
N ILE A 274 -1.20 16.81 -1.73
CA ILE A 274 -1.59 18.02 -2.47
C ILE A 274 -0.37 18.62 -3.19
N ALA A 275 0.75 18.75 -2.48
CA ALA A 275 1.99 19.30 -3.01
C ALA A 275 2.67 18.41 -4.07
N ALA A 276 2.34 17.12 -4.15
CA ALA A 276 2.82 16.23 -5.19
C ALA A 276 2.37 16.66 -6.60
N GLY A 277 1.32 17.49 -6.69
CA GLY A 277 0.90 18.15 -7.92
C GLY A 277 0.57 17.18 -9.06
N ASP A 278 0.76 17.66 -10.29
CA ASP A 278 0.56 16.89 -11.51
C ASP A 278 1.84 16.12 -11.88
N ALA A 279 1.89 14.85 -11.45
CA ALA A 279 3.03 13.97 -11.65
C ALA A 279 3.36 13.72 -13.13
N ALA A 280 2.38 13.85 -14.05
CA ALA A 280 2.61 13.70 -15.48
C ALA A 280 3.59 14.74 -16.03
N SER A 281 3.70 15.88 -15.35
CA SER A 281 4.56 17.00 -15.72
C SER A 281 5.96 16.97 -15.09
N HIS A 282 6.27 15.95 -14.30
CA HIS A 282 7.52 15.86 -13.55
C HIS A 282 8.65 15.26 -14.39
N ALA A 283 9.87 15.76 -14.21
CA ALA A 283 11.04 15.42 -15.00
C ALA A 283 11.32 13.91 -15.02
N GLU A 284 11.29 13.25 -13.87
CA GLU A 284 11.55 11.81 -13.77
C GLU A 284 10.48 10.98 -14.48
N VAL A 285 9.22 11.42 -14.48
CA VAL A 285 8.12 10.73 -15.15
C VAL A 285 8.24 10.89 -16.66
N LEU A 286 8.57 12.09 -17.13
CA LEU A 286 8.77 12.38 -18.55
C LEU A 286 9.99 11.66 -19.13
N ALA A 287 11.08 11.59 -18.36
CA ALA A 287 12.29 10.87 -18.77
C ALA A 287 12.02 9.35 -18.80
N LEU A 288 11.31 8.83 -17.80
CA LEU A 288 10.91 7.43 -17.74
C LEU A 288 9.96 7.05 -18.89
N ASP A 289 8.94 7.86 -19.17
CA ASP A 289 7.99 7.65 -20.27
C ASP A 289 8.70 7.59 -21.63
N ALA A 290 9.58 8.56 -21.90
CA ALA A 290 10.35 8.59 -23.13
C ALA A 290 11.25 7.35 -23.28
N LEU A 291 11.91 6.94 -22.20
CA LEU A 291 12.79 5.76 -22.23
C LEU A 291 12.00 4.46 -22.44
N ILE A 292 10.86 4.29 -21.76
CA ILE A 292 10.00 3.11 -21.95
C ILE A 292 9.55 2.99 -23.40
N LYS A 293 9.21 4.10 -24.07
CA LYS A 293 8.85 4.10 -25.50
C LYS A 293 9.96 3.56 -26.37
N GLU A 294 11.19 4.06 -26.17
CA GLU A 294 12.35 3.58 -26.91
C GLU A 294 12.65 2.11 -26.62
N MET A 295 12.57 1.70 -25.35
CA MET A 295 12.74 0.31 -24.93
C MET A 295 11.68 -0.63 -25.54
N LYS A 296 10.44 -0.17 -25.71
CA LYS A 296 9.38 -0.94 -26.38
C LYS A 296 9.66 -1.10 -27.88
N ILE A 297 10.11 -0.04 -28.55
CA ILE A 297 10.50 -0.08 -29.96
C ILE A 297 11.65 -1.08 -30.16
N ALA A 298 12.60 -1.11 -29.23
CA ALA A 298 13.71 -2.06 -29.23
C ALA A 298 13.33 -3.48 -28.77
N GLY A 299 12.09 -3.71 -28.31
CA GLY A 299 11.62 -5.01 -27.84
C GLY A 299 12.17 -5.46 -26.48
N ILE A 300 12.76 -4.57 -25.69
CA ILE A 300 13.39 -4.87 -24.39
C ILE A 300 12.50 -4.53 -23.19
N TYR A 301 11.36 -3.86 -23.43
CA TYR A 301 10.32 -3.60 -22.43
C TYR A 301 9.05 -4.40 -22.74
N SER A 302 8.73 -5.36 -21.89
CA SER A 302 7.58 -6.25 -21.98
C SER A 302 6.57 -6.03 -20.84
N SER A 303 7.05 -5.63 -19.66
CA SER A 303 6.22 -5.50 -18.47
C SER A 303 6.82 -4.52 -17.45
N LYS A 304 6.07 -4.24 -16.38
CA LYS A 304 6.54 -3.39 -15.27
C LYS A 304 7.82 -3.92 -14.61
N ALA A 305 8.10 -5.23 -14.68
CA ALA A 305 9.34 -5.80 -14.15
C ALA A 305 10.60 -5.26 -14.86
N ASP A 306 10.47 -4.86 -16.12
CA ASP A 306 11.56 -4.31 -16.92
C ASP A 306 11.97 -2.89 -16.48
N LEU A 307 11.20 -2.24 -15.59
CA LEU A 307 11.62 -0.98 -14.97
C LEU A 307 12.94 -1.11 -14.19
N SER A 308 13.27 -2.32 -13.71
CA SER A 308 14.54 -2.63 -13.04
C SER A 308 15.78 -2.48 -13.92
N LYS A 309 15.61 -2.38 -15.24
CA LYS A 309 16.68 -2.12 -16.21
C LYS A 309 17.00 -0.64 -16.35
N ILE A 310 16.18 0.23 -15.78
CA ILE A 310 16.27 1.68 -15.91
C ILE A 310 16.93 2.28 -14.67
N SER A 311 17.87 3.19 -14.88
CA SER A 311 18.41 4.04 -13.82
C SER A 311 18.02 5.50 -14.05
N VAL A 312 17.67 6.21 -12.97
CA VAL A 312 17.28 7.62 -13.01
C VAL A 312 18.00 8.42 -11.94
N LEU A 313 18.56 9.56 -12.30
CA LEU A 313 19.09 10.58 -11.38
C LEU A 313 18.29 11.87 -11.54
N VAL A 314 17.97 12.53 -10.43
CA VAL A 314 17.15 13.76 -10.43
C VAL A 314 17.95 14.91 -9.84
N LYS A 315 18.00 16.05 -10.53
CA LYS A 315 18.67 17.27 -10.05
C LYS A 315 17.65 18.39 -9.90
N GLY A 316 17.60 18.96 -8.70
CA GLY A 316 16.84 20.16 -8.38
C GLY A 316 17.69 21.43 -8.48
N LYS A 317 17.03 22.57 -8.65
CA LYS A 317 17.68 23.88 -8.72
C LYS A 317 18.31 24.30 -7.39
N GLY A 318 19.43 25.02 -7.46
CA GLY A 318 20.05 25.64 -6.28
C GLY A 318 20.29 24.64 -5.15
N SER A 319 19.79 24.96 -3.95
CA SER A 319 19.93 24.12 -2.75
C SER A 319 19.02 22.88 -2.72
N TRP A 320 18.20 22.64 -3.75
CA TRP A 320 17.32 21.47 -3.77
C TRP A 320 18.09 20.16 -3.97
N GLY A 321 19.30 20.22 -4.54
CA GLY A 321 20.22 19.08 -4.60
C GLY A 321 19.73 17.93 -5.47
N ASN A 322 20.12 16.71 -5.12
CA ASN A 322 19.44 15.49 -5.58
C ASN A 322 18.09 15.41 -4.84
N MET A 323 17.01 15.56 -5.61
CA MET A 323 15.69 15.73 -5.03
C MET A 323 15.08 14.40 -4.63
N CYS A 324 14.53 14.33 -3.42
CA CYS A 324 13.63 13.23 -3.12
C CYS A 324 12.39 13.33 -4.03
N ARG A 325 11.93 12.16 -4.49
CA ARG A 325 10.71 12.06 -5.29
C ARG A 325 9.53 12.55 -4.48
N CYS A 326 8.55 13.19 -5.12
CA CYS A 326 7.25 13.37 -4.46
C CYS A 326 6.57 12.00 -4.24
N PRO A 327 5.54 11.89 -3.38
CA PRO A 327 4.84 10.63 -3.15
C PRO A 327 4.36 9.94 -4.44
N HIS A 328 3.83 10.70 -5.40
CA HIS A 328 3.38 10.14 -6.67
C HIS A 328 4.55 9.57 -7.49
N CYS A 329 5.59 10.36 -7.70
CA CYS A 329 6.78 9.92 -8.43
C CYS A 329 7.49 8.75 -7.75
N PHE A 330 7.50 8.70 -6.42
CA PHE A 330 8.06 7.57 -5.65
C PHE A 330 7.42 6.23 -6.03
N HIS A 331 6.10 6.20 -6.19
CA HIS A 331 5.39 4.99 -6.59
C HIS A 331 5.39 4.77 -8.12
N LEU A 332 5.40 5.83 -8.93
CA LEU A 332 5.49 5.72 -10.40
C LEU A 332 6.82 5.11 -10.84
N THR A 333 7.91 5.51 -10.18
CA THR A 333 9.25 4.97 -10.46
C THR A 333 9.58 3.77 -9.57
N ASP A 334 8.59 3.08 -9.03
CA ASP A 334 8.84 1.86 -8.27
C ASP A 334 9.36 0.76 -9.20
N GLY A 335 10.42 0.08 -8.77
CA GLY A 335 11.18 -0.84 -9.61
C GLY A 335 12.27 -0.18 -10.45
N VAL A 336 12.32 1.16 -10.56
CA VAL A 336 13.42 1.88 -11.21
C VAL A 336 14.60 2.06 -10.23
N ASN A 337 15.83 1.95 -10.73
CA ASN A 337 17.03 2.21 -9.95
C ASN A 337 17.24 3.73 -9.78
N MET A 338 16.69 4.28 -8.71
CA MET A 338 16.88 5.70 -8.39
C MET A 338 18.26 5.94 -7.80
N ILE A 339 19.01 6.88 -8.38
CA ILE A 339 20.39 7.17 -7.99
C ILE A 339 20.41 8.18 -6.85
N GLY A 340 21.08 7.83 -5.75
CA GLY A 340 21.32 8.71 -4.61
C GLY A 340 20.16 8.87 -3.62
N HIS A 341 19.14 8.00 -3.70
CA HIS A 341 17.96 8.01 -2.79
C HIS A 341 17.49 6.62 -2.37
#